data_AF-A0A4Y3JL51-F1
#
_entry.id   AF-A0A4Y3JL51-F1
#
_cell.length_a   1.000
_cell.length_b   1.000
_cell.length_c   1.000
_cell.angle_alpha   90.00
_cell.angle_beta   90.00
_cell.angle_gamma   90.00
#
_symmetry.space_group_name_H-M   'P 1'
#
loop_
_entity.id
_entity.type
_entity.pdbx_description
1 polymer ?
#
loop_
_entity_poly.entity_id
_entity_poly.type
_entity_poly.pdbx_seq_one_letter_code
_entity_poly.pdbx_strand_id
1 'polypeptide(L)'
;METKRYDETELKEAAKALKAGELVAFPTETVYGLGANALLPNTVKKVFSVKGRPQDNPLIVHVASFEQVKEYVDNFHPETEKIVKNFWPGPLTLIFKIKKDTLPSVVTGGLSTAAFRMPDNKKTLEVIELSGVPLVGPSANTSGKPSPTTADHVFHDLQGKITGIIDDGATRIGVESTVLDLSDPTAMPMILRPGAVTKEQIEAVIESPVAIDQHLVKENETPKAPGMKYKHYSPDTRVLMVREGDWSTAVQWAKNKKIRVGVIASPEIADQVRTDTAAVYMYNDNSVEAAAKGLFAGLRGLDEPTLGLDLIFVQVYPETGLGNAYMNRLKKAAGQNYFEK
;
A
#
# COMPACT_ATOMS: atom_id res chain seq x y z
N MET A 1 10.56 0.17 24.41
CA MET A 1 11.59 -0.45 23.55
C MET A 1 12.09 0.65 22.62
N GLU A 2 13.38 0.77 22.37
CA GLU A 2 13.89 1.70 21.36
C GLU A 2 13.77 1.05 19.97
N THR A 3 13.29 1.80 18.97
CA THR A 3 13.14 1.29 17.60
C THR A 3 14.43 1.55 16.83
N LYS A 4 15.16 0.47 16.49
CA LYS A 4 16.42 0.54 15.75
C LYS A 4 16.19 0.81 14.26
N ARG A 5 17.08 1.57 13.62
CA ARG A 5 17.18 1.60 12.15
C ARG A 5 18.28 0.65 11.70
N TYR A 6 17.96 -0.26 10.79
CA TYR A 6 18.89 -1.21 10.20
C TYR A 6 19.34 -0.74 8.83
N ASP A 7 20.64 -0.77 8.56
CA ASP A 7 21.21 -0.59 7.23
C ASP A 7 21.56 -1.93 6.54
N GLU A 8 22.20 -1.88 5.36
CA GLU A 8 22.58 -3.07 4.58
C GLU A 8 23.53 -4.02 5.34
N THR A 9 24.34 -3.50 6.27
CA THR A 9 25.28 -4.31 7.06
C THR A 9 24.61 -5.05 8.23
N GLU A 10 23.40 -4.62 8.60
CA GLU A 10 22.68 -5.13 9.78
C GLU A 10 21.48 -6.02 9.42
N LEU A 11 21.29 -6.37 8.14
CA LEU A 11 20.17 -7.20 7.68
C LEU A 11 20.09 -8.57 8.37
N LYS A 12 21.24 -9.15 8.75
CA LYS A 12 21.28 -10.40 9.53
C LYS A 12 20.66 -10.25 10.92
N GLU A 13 20.81 -9.09 11.55
CA GLU A 13 20.20 -8.81 12.85
C GLU A 13 18.69 -8.63 12.70
N ALA A 14 18.24 -7.87 11.70
CA ALA A 14 16.83 -7.71 11.37
C ALA A 14 16.16 -9.07 11.08
N ALA A 15 16.80 -9.92 10.28
CA ALA A 15 16.33 -11.27 9.97
C ALA A 15 16.22 -12.16 11.22
N LYS A 16 17.20 -12.07 12.14
CA LYS A 16 17.16 -12.80 13.41
C LYS A 16 16.00 -12.32 14.29
N ALA A 17 15.75 -11.01 14.37
CA ALA A 17 14.63 -10.44 15.11
C ALA A 17 13.29 -10.94 14.56
N LEU A 18 13.09 -10.85 13.23
CA LEU A 18 11.88 -11.36 12.56
C LEU A 18 11.66 -12.86 12.84
N LYS A 19 12.71 -13.67 12.70
CA LYS A 19 12.65 -15.11 12.98
C LYS A 19 12.28 -15.40 14.43
N ALA A 20 12.79 -14.62 15.39
CA ALA A 20 12.47 -14.72 16.80
C ALA A 20 11.05 -14.24 17.17
N GLY A 21 10.28 -13.74 16.20
CA GLY A 21 8.90 -13.29 16.40
C GLY A 21 8.80 -11.83 16.87
N GLU A 22 9.83 -11.04 16.63
CA GLU A 22 9.80 -9.58 16.75
C GLU A 22 9.25 -8.90 15.50
N LEU A 23 8.89 -7.62 15.63
CA LEU A 23 8.35 -6.82 14.53
C LEU A 23 9.44 -5.92 13.95
N VAL A 24 9.68 -6.04 12.64
CA VAL A 24 10.61 -5.18 11.91
C VAL A 24 9.93 -4.67 10.65
N ALA A 25 9.89 -3.36 10.47
CA ALA A 25 9.39 -2.78 9.23
C ALA A 25 10.43 -2.93 8.12
N PHE A 26 9.98 -3.19 6.90
CA PHE A 26 10.85 -3.40 5.73
C PHE A 26 10.38 -2.58 4.53
N PRO A 27 11.31 -2.11 3.67
CA PRO A 27 11.00 -1.34 2.48
C PRO A 27 10.51 -2.24 1.34
N THR A 28 9.72 -1.71 0.42
CA THR A 28 9.44 -2.35 -0.88
C THR A 28 9.52 -1.30 -1.97
N GLU A 29 9.37 -1.69 -3.23
CA GLU A 29 9.16 -0.75 -4.33
C GLU A 29 7.82 0.01 -4.21
N THR A 30 6.84 -0.54 -3.48
CA THR A 30 5.50 0.04 -3.30
C THR A 30 5.38 0.96 -2.09
N VAL A 31 5.31 0.38 -0.89
CA VAL A 31 5.20 1.05 0.41
C VAL A 31 5.98 0.23 1.45
N TYR A 32 6.34 0.81 2.59
CA TYR A 32 6.95 0.06 3.68
C TYR A 32 5.94 -0.90 4.32
N GLY A 33 6.36 -2.13 4.59
CA GLY A 33 5.58 -3.18 5.24
C GLY A 33 5.97 -3.38 6.71
N LEU A 34 5.02 -3.68 7.59
CA LEU A 34 5.28 -4.08 8.98
C LEU A 34 5.48 -5.59 9.03
N GLY A 35 6.75 -5.99 9.06
CA GLY A 35 7.16 -7.39 9.00
C GLY A 35 6.93 -8.15 10.29
N ALA A 36 6.43 -9.38 10.12
CA ALA A 36 6.32 -10.39 11.15
C ALA A 36 6.46 -11.78 10.52
N ASN A 37 7.03 -12.72 11.25
CA ASN A 37 7.04 -14.13 10.83
C ASN A 37 5.60 -14.64 10.66
N ALA A 38 5.23 -15.02 9.43
CA ALA A 38 3.88 -15.46 9.07
C ALA A 38 3.49 -16.79 9.75
N LEU A 39 4.48 -17.57 10.20
CA LEU A 39 4.28 -18.88 10.81
C LEU A 39 4.03 -18.81 12.32
N LEU A 40 4.18 -17.62 12.93
CA LEU A 40 4.00 -17.41 14.38
C LEU A 40 2.69 -16.66 14.66
N PRO A 41 1.59 -17.34 15.04
CA PRO A 41 0.28 -16.71 15.21
C PRO A 41 0.30 -15.54 16.20
N ASN A 42 1.07 -15.66 17.29
CA ASN A 42 1.18 -14.61 18.30
C ASN A 42 1.88 -13.37 17.77
N THR A 43 2.93 -13.52 16.95
CA THR A 43 3.60 -12.39 16.29
C THR A 43 2.67 -11.72 15.28
N VAL A 44 1.92 -12.50 14.50
CA VAL A 44 0.93 -11.94 13.58
C VAL A 44 -0.16 -11.16 14.33
N LYS A 45 -0.64 -11.65 15.48
CA LYS A 45 -1.55 -10.89 16.36
C LYS A 45 -0.96 -9.56 16.83
N LYS A 46 0.35 -9.52 17.14
CA LYS A 46 1.04 -8.27 17.50
C LYS A 46 0.92 -7.23 16.38
N VAL A 47 1.04 -7.62 15.11
CA VAL A 47 0.87 -6.71 13.95
C VAL A 47 -0.48 -5.99 13.98
N PHE A 48 -1.56 -6.72 14.26
CA PHE A 48 -2.91 -6.13 14.38
C PHE A 48 -3.00 -5.17 15.56
N SER A 49 -2.44 -5.55 16.72
CA SER A 49 -2.48 -4.72 17.92
C SER A 49 -1.68 -3.41 17.78
N VAL A 50 -0.47 -3.48 17.22
CA VAL A 50 0.42 -2.31 17.03
C VAL A 50 -0.18 -1.32 16.05
N LYS A 51 -0.87 -1.81 15.02
CA LYS A 51 -1.54 -0.96 14.03
C LYS A 51 -2.91 -0.45 14.50
N GLY A 52 -3.54 -1.09 15.49
CA GLY A 52 -4.96 -0.85 15.80
C GLY A 52 -5.89 -1.33 14.68
N ARG A 53 -5.57 -2.46 14.03
CA ARG A 53 -6.30 -3.00 12.87
C ARG A 53 -7.27 -4.11 13.28
N PRO A 54 -8.48 -4.20 12.70
CA PRO A 54 -9.37 -5.35 12.85
C PRO A 54 -8.70 -6.68 12.42
N GLN A 55 -8.96 -7.76 13.15
CA GLN A 55 -8.34 -9.08 12.93
C GLN A 55 -8.93 -9.86 11.74
N ASP A 56 -10.05 -9.40 11.17
CA ASP A 56 -10.77 -10.05 10.08
C ASP A 56 -10.19 -9.76 8.69
N ASN A 57 -9.15 -8.93 8.61
CA ASN A 57 -8.61 -8.46 7.35
C ASN A 57 -7.32 -9.23 7.00
N PRO A 58 -7.32 -10.02 5.90
CA PRO A 58 -6.20 -10.87 5.54
C PRO A 58 -4.90 -10.07 5.34
N LEU A 59 -3.77 -10.75 5.49
CA LEU A 59 -2.43 -10.20 5.30
C LEU A 59 -1.78 -10.77 4.05
N ILE A 60 -0.91 -9.97 3.43
CA ILE A 60 -0.07 -10.43 2.31
C ILE A 60 1.18 -11.07 2.90
N VAL A 61 1.44 -12.30 2.46
CA VAL A 61 2.64 -13.07 2.75
C VAL A 61 3.70 -12.72 1.71
N HIS A 62 4.85 -12.26 2.18
CA HIS A 62 6.01 -11.91 1.38
C HIS A 62 6.98 -13.08 1.38
N VAL A 63 7.43 -13.44 0.18
CA VAL A 63 8.33 -14.56 -0.10
C VAL A 63 9.53 -14.06 -0.89
N ALA A 64 10.64 -14.81 -0.83
CA ALA A 64 11.85 -14.53 -1.60
C ALA A 64 11.91 -15.32 -2.91
N SER A 65 11.04 -16.30 -3.12
CA SER A 65 10.99 -17.07 -4.36
C SER A 65 9.60 -17.65 -4.62
N PHE A 66 9.31 -17.98 -5.88
CA PHE A 66 8.08 -18.70 -6.22
C PHE A 66 8.05 -20.12 -5.65
N GLU A 67 9.22 -20.76 -5.48
CA GLU A 67 9.30 -22.10 -4.89
C GLU A 67 8.78 -22.13 -3.44
N GLN A 68 9.03 -21.06 -2.65
CA GLN A 68 8.44 -20.94 -1.31
C GLN A 68 6.90 -20.96 -1.35
N VAL A 69 6.26 -20.44 -2.41
CA VAL A 69 4.79 -20.45 -2.52
C VAL A 69 4.25 -21.87 -2.72
N LYS A 70 4.98 -22.74 -3.41
CA LYS A 70 4.58 -24.14 -3.66
C LYS A 70 4.53 -24.99 -2.39
N GLU A 71 5.18 -24.55 -1.31
CA GLU A 71 5.03 -25.15 0.01
C GLU A 71 3.59 -24.99 0.56
N TYR A 72 2.90 -23.91 0.19
CA TYR A 72 1.57 -23.54 0.69
C TYR A 72 0.43 -23.81 -0.29
N VAL A 73 0.72 -23.99 -1.58
CA VAL A 73 -0.29 -24.11 -2.66
C VAL A 73 -0.03 -25.36 -3.50
N ASP A 74 -1.06 -26.20 -3.68
CA ASP A 74 -0.96 -27.44 -4.48
C ASP A 74 -1.53 -27.28 -5.91
N ASN A 75 -2.48 -26.38 -6.10
CA ASN A 75 -3.15 -26.22 -7.39
C ASN A 75 -3.14 -24.75 -7.80
N PHE A 76 -2.39 -24.46 -8.87
CA PHE A 76 -2.22 -23.12 -9.40
C PHE A 76 -3.15 -22.90 -10.60
N HIS A 77 -3.59 -21.66 -10.77
CA HIS A 77 -4.22 -21.26 -12.02
C HIS A 77 -3.25 -21.45 -13.20
N PRO A 78 -3.68 -21.92 -14.39
CA PRO A 78 -2.81 -22.18 -15.53
C PRO A 78 -1.88 -21.02 -15.91
N GLU A 79 -2.37 -19.79 -15.79
CA GLU A 79 -1.60 -18.57 -16.09
C GLU A 79 -0.53 -18.19 -15.04
N THR A 80 -0.48 -18.88 -13.89
CA THR A 80 0.35 -18.47 -12.75
C THR A 80 1.83 -18.36 -13.11
N GLU A 81 2.40 -19.36 -13.79
CA GLU A 81 3.83 -19.33 -14.12
C GLU A 81 4.18 -18.20 -15.09
N LYS A 82 3.31 -17.95 -16.08
CA LYS A 82 3.49 -16.85 -17.05
C LYS A 82 3.43 -15.49 -16.33
N ILE A 83 2.49 -15.33 -15.40
CA ILE A 83 2.36 -14.12 -14.58
C ILE A 83 3.59 -13.92 -13.68
N VAL A 84 3.99 -14.95 -12.92
CA VAL A 84 5.14 -14.87 -12.01
C VAL A 84 6.42 -14.53 -12.77
N LYS A 85 6.68 -15.18 -13.90
CA LYS A 85 7.89 -14.94 -14.71
C LYS A 85 8.03 -13.49 -15.19
N ASN A 86 6.91 -12.79 -15.41
CA ASN A 86 6.91 -11.44 -15.97
C ASN A 86 6.77 -10.33 -14.91
N PHE A 87 6.16 -10.63 -13.76
CA PHE A 87 5.83 -9.61 -12.76
C PHE A 87 6.49 -9.81 -11.39
N TRP A 88 7.15 -10.95 -11.14
CA TRP A 88 7.88 -11.21 -9.89
C TRP A 88 9.40 -11.31 -10.11
N PRO A 89 10.22 -10.71 -9.21
CA PRO A 89 9.84 -9.79 -8.14
C PRO A 89 9.13 -8.53 -8.65
N GLY A 90 8.12 -8.02 -7.91
CA GLY A 90 7.42 -6.81 -8.33
C GLY A 90 6.09 -6.51 -7.63
N PRO A 91 5.38 -5.47 -8.12
CA PRO A 91 4.23 -4.88 -7.43
C PRO A 91 2.93 -5.61 -7.73
N LEU A 92 2.99 -6.94 -7.87
CA LEU A 92 1.84 -7.80 -8.08
C LEU A 92 1.69 -8.79 -6.92
N THR A 93 0.51 -8.85 -6.35
CA THR A 93 0.13 -9.82 -5.32
C THR A 93 -0.84 -10.83 -5.92
N LEU A 94 -0.60 -12.11 -5.68
CA LEU A 94 -1.39 -13.22 -6.22
C LEU A 94 -2.11 -13.93 -5.09
N ILE A 95 -3.41 -14.15 -5.23
CA ILE A 95 -4.21 -14.91 -4.26
C ILE A 95 -4.38 -16.33 -4.77
N PHE A 96 -4.10 -17.30 -3.91
CA PHE A 96 -4.28 -18.71 -4.19
C PHE A 96 -5.11 -19.39 -3.11
N LYS A 97 -5.74 -20.50 -3.47
CA LYS A 97 -6.24 -21.47 -2.49
C LYS A 97 -5.04 -22.15 -1.85
N ILE A 98 -4.99 -22.18 -0.52
CA ILE A 98 -3.87 -22.78 0.22
C ILE A 98 -4.21 -24.20 0.69
N LYS A 99 -3.16 -24.98 0.90
CA LYS A 99 -3.21 -26.25 1.63
C LYS A 99 -3.68 -26.01 3.05
N LYS A 100 -4.57 -26.87 3.52
CA LYS A 100 -5.13 -26.76 4.88
C LYS A 100 -3.99 -26.77 5.91
N ASP A 101 -4.11 -25.91 6.93
CA ASP A 101 -3.20 -25.84 8.08
C ASP A 101 -1.74 -25.46 7.77
N THR A 102 -1.43 -24.99 6.55
CA THR A 102 -0.07 -24.53 6.19
C THR A 102 0.25 -23.10 6.60
N LEU A 103 -0.78 -22.26 6.81
CA LEU A 103 -0.65 -20.93 7.37
C LEU A 103 -1.61 -20.77 8.55
N PRO A 104 -1.22 -20.05 9.62
CA PRO A 104 -2.13 -19.70 10.70
C PRO A 104 -3.37 -18.95 10.19
N SER A 105 -4.55 -19.27 10.72
CA SER A 105 -5.82 -18.62 10.32
C SER A 105 -5.82 -17.10 10.48
N VAL A 106 -5.03 -16.59 11.44
CA VAL A 106 -4.84 -15.14 11.66
C VAL A 106 -4.14 -14.44 10.50
N VAL A 107 -3.39 -15.16 9.66
CA VAL A 107 -2.79 -14.63 8.43
C VAL A 107 -3.86 -14.47 7.34
N THR A 108 -4.73 -15.47 7.20
CA THR A 108 -5.74 -15.53 6.13
C THR A 108 -7.06 -14.85 6.50
N GLY A 109 -7.22 -14.35 7.73
CA GLY A 109 -8.51 -13.87 8.22
C GLY A 109 -9.56 -14.99 8.31
N GLY A 110 -9.11 -16.24 8.49
CA GLY A 110 -9.97 -17.42 8.50
C GLY A 110 -10.37 -17.96 7.12
N LEU A 111 -9.86 -17.36 6.03
CA LEU A 111 -10.11 -17.83 4.67
C LEU A 111 -9.29 -19.08 4.33
N SER A 112 -9.75 -19.84 3.33
CA SER A 112 -9.03 -20.95 2.69
C SER A 112 -8.06 -20.48 1.60
N THR A 113 -7.90 -19.18 1.44
CA THR A 113 -7.00 -18.54 0.48
C THR A 113 -5.98 -17.67 1.20
N ALA A 114 -4.84 -17.44 0.56
CA ALA A 114 -3.84 -16.50 1.03
C ALA A 114 -3.26 -15.68 -0.13
N ALA A 115 -2.86 -14.46 0.18
CA ALA A 115 -2.24 -13.55 -0.76
C ALA A 115 -0.72 -13.61 -0.62
N PHE A 116 -0.01 -13.84 -1.73
CA PHE A 116 1.45 -13.92 -1.78
C PHE A 116 2.03 -12.81 -2.66
N ARG A 117 3.26 -12.38 -2.33
CA ARG A 117 4.02 -11.42 -3.13
C ARG A 117 5.52 -11.66 -2.99
N MET A 118 6.24 -11.58 -4.10
CA MET A 118 7.70 -11.44 -4.11
C MET A 118 8.05 -9.97 -4.38
N PRO A 119 8.43 -9.17 -3.36
CA PRO A 119 8.64 -7.73 -3.53
C PRO A 119 9.92 -7.43 -4.33
N ASP A 120 9.90 -6.40 -5.18
CA ASP A 120 11.10 -5.94 -5.91
C ASP A 120 11.93 -4.96 -5.06
N ASN A 121 12.52 -5.49 -3.99
CA ASN A 121 13.47 -4.79 -3.15
C ASN A 121 14.55 -5.75 -2.64
N LYS A 122 15.82 -5.48 -2.98
CA LYS A 122 16.96 -6.34 -2.67
C LYS A 122 17.11 -6.60 -1.17
N LYS A 123 17.07 -5.56 -0.33
CA LYS A 123 17.23 -5.70 1.13
C LYS A 123 16.11 -6.54 1.74
N THR A 124 14.88 -6.38 1.27
CA THR A 124 13.73 -7.15 1.75
C THR A 124 13.80 -8.61 1.32
N LEU A 125 14.17 -8.89 0.06
CA LEU A 125 14.40 -10.27 -0.40
C LEU A 125 15.49 -10.94 0.44
N GLU A 126 16.62 -10.27 0.64
CA GLU A 126 17.74 -10.77 1.45
C GLU A 126 17.33 -11.05 2.91
N VAL A 127 16.54 -10.17 3.53
CA VAL A 127 16.04 -10.39 4.90
C VAL A 127 15.08 -11.57 4.98
N ILE A 128 14.19 -11.76 3.98
CA ILE A 128 13.31 -12.93 3.92
C ILE A 128 14.16 -14.21 3.82
N GLU A 129 15.15 -14.24 2.93
CA GLU A 129 16.09 -15.37 2.77
C GLU A 129 16.86 -15.67 4.06
N LEU A 130 17.50 -14.66 4.67
CA LEU A 130 18.27 -14.79 5.91
C LEU A 130 17.41 -15.24 7.09
N SER A 131 16.15 -14.81 7.15
CA SER A 131 15.23 -15.21 8.21
C SER A 131 14.79 -16.68 8.06
N GLY A 132 14.79 -17.18 6.82
CA GLY A 132 14.33 -18.53 6.47
C GLY A 132 12.84 -18.75 6.72
N VAL A 133 12.04 -17.69 6.80
CA VAL A 133 10.59 -17.76 7.01
C VAL A 133 9.86 -16.75 6.11
N PRO A 134 8.64 -17.04 5.64
CA PRO A 134 7.82 -16.04 4.98
C PRO A 134 7.35 -14.98 5.98
N LEU A 135 7.19 -13.75 5.50
CA LEU A 135 6.82 -12.62 6.34
C LEU A 135 5.43 -12.10 5.97
N VAL A 136 4.54 -11.88 6.94
CA VAL A 136 3.40 -11.00 6.68
C VAL A 136 3.89 -9.55 6.67
N GLY A 137 3.31 -8.72 5.79
CA GLY A 137 3.74 -7.33 5.64
C GLY A 137 2.63 -6.39 5.19
N PRO A 138 1.61 -6.10 6.02
CA PRO A 138 0.71 -4.97 5.73
C PRO A 138 1.49 -3.66 5.79
N SER A 139 0.95 -2.56 5.23
CA SER A 139 1.61 -1.24 5.28
C SER A 139 2.02 -0.85 6.71
N ALA A 140 3.20 -0.25 6.89
CA ALA A 140 3.80 0.00 8.21
C ALA A 140 3.31 1.31 8.91
N ASN A 141 2.02 1.59 8.84
CA ASN A 141 1.39 2.77 9.44
C ASN A 141 0.41 2.42 10.56
N THR A 142 0.06 3.41 11.38
CA THR A 142 -1.15 3.32 12.22
C THR A 142 -2.38 3.18 11.33
N SER A 143 -3.30 2.27 11.70
CA SER A 143 -4.50 1.97 10.89
C SER A 143 -5.30 3.23 10.57
N GLY A 144 -5.77 3.36 9.33
CA GLY A 144 -6.49 4.53 8.83
C GLY A 144 -5.60 5.60 8.18
N LYS A 145 -4.39 5.84 8.70
CA LYS A 145 -3.45 6.84 8.16
C LYS A 145 -2.93 6.49 6.75
N PRO A 146 -2.41 7.47 5.98
CA PRO A 146 -1.72 7.23 4.70
C PRO A 146 -0.63 6.17 4.83
N SER A 147 -0.38 5.37 3.80
CA SER A 147 0.67 4.35 3.86
C SER A 147 2.07 4.99 3.91
N PRO A 148 3.06 4.35 4.55
CA PRO A 148 4.40 4.90 4.66
C PRO A 148 5.23 4.60 3.41
N THR A 149 5.80 5.65 2.81
CA THR A 149 6.70 5.55 1.64
C THR A 149 8.17 5.83 1.97
N THR A 150 8.49 6.06 3.24
CA THR A 150 9.86 6.29 3.75
C THR A 150 10.00 5.64 5.14
N ALA A 151 11.23 5.39 5.57
CA ALA A 151 11.50 4.94 6.94
C ALA A 151 11.05 5.96 7.99
N ASP A 152 11.14 7.27 7.70
CA ASP A 152 10.67 8.33 8.60
C ASP A 152 9.17 8.27 8.84
N HIS A 153 8.37 7.97 7.80
CA HIS A 153 6.93 7.76 7.97
C HIS A 153 6.62 6.58 8.90
N VAL A 154 7.41 5.51 8.82
CA VAL A 154 7.28 4.35 9.72
C VAL A 154 7.66 4.74 11.14
N PHE A 155 8.80 5.44 11.29
CA PHE A 155 9.30 5.87 12.58
C PHE A 155 8.30 6.78 13.29
N HIS A 156 7.74 7.77 12.58
CA HIS A 156 6.69 8.65 13.10
C HIS A 156 5.52 7.86 13.71
N ASP A 157 5.02 6.84 13.02
CA ASP A 157 3.83 6.10 13.46
C ASP A 157 4.13 5.04 14.54
N LEU A 158 5.28 4.35 14.42
CA LEU A 158 5.55 3.08 15.08
C LEU A 158 6.78 3.07 16.00
N GLN A 159 7.51 4.19 16.13
CA GLN A 159 8.60 4.29 17.11
C GLN A 159 8.11 3.87 18.50
N GLY A 160 8.95 3.10 19.20
CA GLY A 160 8.63 2.58 20.53
C GLY A 160 7.75 1.32 20.55
N LYS A 161 7.12 0.96 19.41
CA LYS A 161 6.18 -0.17 19.28
C LYS A 161 6.75 -1.37 18.52
N ILE A 162 7.81 -1.17 17.75
CA ILE A 162 8.47 -2.19 16.93
C ILE A 162 9.97 -2.21 17.21
N THR A 163 10.61 -3.36 16.95
CA THR A 163 12.03 -3.58 17.22
C THR A 163 12.91 -2.77 16.28
N GLY A 164 12.54 -2.67 15.00
CA GLY A 164 13.28 -1.81 14.10
C GLY A 164 12.66 -1.59 12.73
N ILE A 165 13.38 -0.84 11.91
CA ILE A 165 13.01 -0.42 10.55
C ILE A 165 14.24 -0.63 9.68
N ILE A 166 14.14 -1.42 8.62
CA ILE A 166 15.16 -1.49 7.59
C ILE A 166 15.01 -0.24 6.72
N ASP A 167 16.05 0.59 6.64
CA ASP A 167 16.01 1.84 5.88
C ASP A 167 16.61 1.65 4.48
N ASP A 168 15.79 1.93 3.46
CA ASP A 168 16.19 1.96 2.06
C ASP A 168 15.66 3.20 1.35
N GLY A 169 15.48 4.29 2.10
CA GLY A 169 15.01 5.55 1.57
C GLY A 169 13.56 5.51 1.09
N ALA A 170 13.25 6.35 0.10
CA ALA A 170 11.90 6.48 -0.43
C ALA A 170 11.53 5.36 -1.41
N THR A 171 10.30 4.85 -1.30
CA THR A 171 9.76 3.85 -2.23
C THR A 171 9.63 4.41 -3.65
N ARG A 172 9.76 3.54 -4.66
CA ARG A 172 9.79 3.95 -6.08
C ARG A 172 8.40 4.24 -6.65
N ILE A 173 7.36 3.51 -6.22
CA ILE A 173 5.99 3.57 -6.78
C ILE A 173 5.05 4.40 -5.88
N GLY A 174 5.13 4.23 -4.57
CA GLY A 174 4.34 5.01 -3.58
C GLY A 174 2.88 4.60 -3.39
N VAL A 175 2.34 3.67 -4.20
CA VAL A 175 1.04 3.03 -3.95
C VAL A 175 1.21 1.52 -3.83
N GLU A 176 0.29 0.85 -3.12
CA GLU A 176 0.36 -0.59 -2.88
C GLU A 176 0.20 -1.42 -4.17
N SER A 177 0.66 -2.67 -4.10
CA SER A 177 0.58 -3.65 -5.18
C SER A 177 -0.82 -3.84 -5.76
N THR A 178 -0.86 -4.19 -7.04
CA THR A 178 -2.04 -4.79 -7.66
C THR A 178 -2.32 -6.13 -6.99
N VAL A 179 -3.59 -6.45 -6.73
CA VAL A 179 -3.98 -7.75 -6.16
C VAL A 179 -4.83 -8.50 -7.18
N LEU A 180 -4.34 -9.64 -7.63
CA LEU A 180 -4.97 -10.52 -8.61
C LEU A 180 -5.43 -11.82 -7.94
N ASP A 181 -6.72 -12.12 -8.05
CA ASP A 181 -7.32 -13.38 -7.60
C ASP A 181 -7.09 -14.47 -8.64
N LEU A 182 -6.33 -15.50 -8.25
CA LEU A 182 -6.06 -16.73 -9.00
C LEU A 182 -6.49 -17.97 -8.18
N SER A 183 -7.36 -17.79 -7.18
CA SER A 183 -7.71 -18.83 -6.22
C SER A 183 -8.60 -19.94 -6.78
N ASP A 184 -9.34 -19.65 -7.84
CA ASP A 184 -10.07 -20.63 -8.63
C ASP A 184 -9.34 -20.86 -9.96
N PRO A 185 -8.67 -22.01 -10.14
CA PRO A 185 -7.93 -22.34 -11.36
C PRO A 185 -8.77 -22.41 -12.64
N THR A 186 -10.10 -22.41 -12.52
CA THR A 186 -11.03 -22.48 -13.65
C THR A 186 -11.69 -21.15 -13.98
N ALA A 187 -11.62 -20.17 -13.06
CA ALA A 187 -12.21 -18.86 -13.25
C ALA A 187 -11.25 -17.90 -13.95
N MET A 188 -11.81 -16.89 -14.61
CA MET A 188 -11.02 -15.79 -15.17
C MET A 188 -10.26 -15.04 -14.05
N PRO A 189 -8.96 -14.72 -14.24
CA PRO A 189 -8.21 -13.89 -13.29
C PRO A 189 -8.93 -12.56 -13.02
N MET A 190 -8.95 -12.13 -11.75
CA MET A 190 -9.70 -10.94 -11.34
C MET A 190 -8.86 -10.00 -10.48
N ILE A 191 -8.73 -8.74 -10.90
CA ILE A 191 -8.08 -7.70 -10.09
C ILE A 191 -9.05 -7.24 -9.00
N LEU A 192 -8.69 -7.52 -7.74
CA LEU A 192 -9.43 -7.08 -6.55
C LEU A 192 -8.98 -5.71 -6.05
N ARG A 193 -7.76 -5.31 -6.39
CA ARG A 193 -7.21 -4.00 -6.04
C ARG A 193 -6.30 -3.49 -7.16
N PRO A 194 -6.58 -2.32 -7.74
CA PRO A 194 -5.67 -1.71 -8.71
C PRO A 194 -4.40 -1.21 -8.02
N GLY A 195 -3.27 -1.40 -8.71
CA GLY A 195 -1.93 -0.97 -8.33
C GLY A 195 -1.11 -0.66 -9.58
N ALA A 196 0.22 -0.75 -9.48
CA ALA A 196 1.11 -0.38 -10.58
C ALA A 196 1.12 -1.36 -11.75
N VAL A 197 0.84 -2.65 -11.51
CA VAL A 197 0.64 -3.61 -12.61
C VAL A 197 -0.80 -3.46 -13.11
N THR A 198 -0.97 -2.99 -14.34
CA THR A 198 -2.28 -2.67 -14.89
C THR A 198 -2.96 -3.91 -15.48
N LYS A 199 -4.28 -3.79 -15.68
CA LYS A 199 -5.07 -4.83 -16.38
C LYS A 199 -4.47 -5.13 -17.75
N GLU A 200 -4.19 -4.08 -18.51
CA GLU A 200 -3.70 -4.16 -19.89
C GLU A 200 -2.33 -4.86 -19.95
N GLN A 201 -1.46 -4.61 -18.97
CA GLN A 201 -0.17 -5.31 -18.86
C GLN A 201 -0.36 -6.80 -18.59
N ILE A 202 -1.27 -7.17 -17.69
CA ILE A 202 -1.55 -8.59 -17.39
C ILE A 202 -2.16 -9.28 -18.61
N GLU A 203 -3.18 -8.69 -19.24
CA GLU A 203 -3.83 -9.23 -20.43
C GLU A 203 -2.85 -9.42 -21.59
N ALA A 204 -1.93 -8.46 -21.80
CA ALA A 204 -0.89 -8.59 -22.81
C ALA A 204 0.06 -9.77 -22.54
N VAL A 205 0.34 -10.07 -21.27
CA VAL A 205 1.18 -11.21 -20.88
C VAL A 205 0.42 -12.52 -20.99
N ILE A 206 -0.80 -12.63 -20.48
CA ILE A 206 -1.55 -13.91 -20.46
C ILE A 206 -2.34 -14.17 -21.74
N GLU A 207 -2.41 -13.20 -22.66
CA GLU A 207 -3.17 -13.27 -23.91
C GLU A 207 -4.64 -13.68 -23.69
N SER A 208 -5.19 -13.26 -22.55
CA SER A 208 -6.53 -13.60 -22.08
C SER A 208 -7.12 -12.46 -21.26
N PRO A 209 -8.45 -12.29 -21.24
CA PRO A 209 -9.10 -11.20 -20.53
C PRO A 209 -8.92 -11.32 -19.01
N VAL A 210 -8.89 -10.17 -18.35
CA VAL A 210 -8.83 -10.03 -16.89
C VAL A 210 -10.03 -9.22 -16.41
N ALA A 211 -10.73 -9.75 -15.41
CA ALA A 211 -11.83 -9.05 -14.76
C ALA A 211 -11.29 -8.01 -13.76
N ILE A 212 -12.06 -6.95 -13.52
CA ILE A 212 -11.82 -6.01 -12.41
C ILE A 212 -13.04 -6.08 -11.50
N ASP A 213 -12.80 -6.27 -10.20
CA ASP A 213 -13.88 -6.20 -9.23
C ASP A 213 -14.42 -4.77 -9.13
N GLN A 214 -15.67 -4.60 -9.54
CA GLN A 214 -16.39 -3.34 -9.44
C GLN A 214 -17.14 -3.20 -8.10
N HIS A 215 -17.17 -4.26 -7.27
CA HIS A 215 -17.90 -4.26 -6.01
C HIS A 215 -17.10 -3.57 -4.91
N LEU A 216 -17.69 -2.53 -4.33
CA LEU A 216 -17.30 -2.09 -2.99
C LEU A 216 -17.80 -3.16 -2.01
N VAL A 217 -16.87 -3.83 -1.32
CA VAL A 217 -17.19 -4.84 -0.29
C VAL A 217 -18.12 -4.21 0.75
N LYS A 218 -19.30 -4.82 0.96
CA LYS A 218 -20.27 -4.35 1.96
C LYS A 218 -19.71 -4.50 3.38
N GLU A 219 -20.17 -3.69 4.33
CA GLU A 219 -19.67 -3.70 5.73
C GLU A 219 -19.77 -5.07 6.44
N ASN A 220 -20.64 -5.97 5.99
CA ASN A 220 -20.84 -7.29 6.59
C ASN A 220 -20.07 -8.44 5.92
N GLU A 221 -19.28 -8.18 4.88
CA GLU A 221 -18.50 -9.20 4.18
C GLU A 221 -17.02 -9.19 4.62
N THR A 222 -16.41 -10.37 4.70
CA THR A 222 -14.96 -10.51 4.93
C THR A 222 -14.23 -10.22 3.62
N PRO A 223 -13.33 -9.23 3.56
CA PRO A 223 -12.67 -8.88 2.30
C PRO A 223 -11.67 -9.97 1.90
N LYS A 224 -11.66 -10.35 0.62
CA LYS A 224 -10.66 -11.29 0.07
C LYS A 224 -9.23 -10.72 0.05
N ALA A 225 -9.10 -9.38 0.04
CA ALA A 225 -7.82 -8.69 -0.06
C ALA A 225 -7.75 -7.44 0.86
N PRO A 226 -6.54 -7.02 1.26
CA PRO A 226 -6.37 -5.80 2.03
C PRO A 226 -6.81 -4.54 1.27
N GLY A 227 -7.47 -3.62 1.98
CA GLY A 227 -7.80 -2.29 1.48
C GLY A 227 -9.17 -2.17 0.81
N MET A 228 -10.06 -3.17 0.93
CA MET A 228 -11.40 -3.16 0.31
C MET A 228 -12.52 -2.59 1.20
N LYS A 229 -12.44 -2.71 2.53
CA LYS A 229 -13.59 -2.51 3.44
C LYS A 229 -13.56 -1.22 4.28
N TYR A 230 -12.39 -0.81 4.77
CA TYR A 230 -12.29 0.26 5.79
C TYR A 230 -11.90 1.62 5.21
N LYS A 231 -12.19 2.70 5.94
CA LYS A 231 -11.64 4.03 5.64
C LYS A 231 -10.11 3.94 5.73
N HIS A 232 -9.45 3.95 4.57
CA HIS A 232 -8.02 3.79 4.43
C HIS A 232 -7.43 5.07 3.82
N TYR A 233 -6.20 5.38 4.22
CA TYR A 233 -5.39 6.46 3.65
C TYR A 233 -5.84 7.89 3.99
N SER A 234 -6.67 8.06 5.01
CA SER A 234 -7.23 9.37 5.37
C SER A 234 -6.31 10.07 6.37
N PRO A 235 -5.75 11.24 6.04
CA PRO A 235 -5.16 12.14 7.05
C PRO A 235 -6.23 12.65 8.02
N ASP A 236 -5.83 13.29 9.12
CA ASP A 236 -6.77 13.96 10.04
C ASP A 236 -7.35 15.22 9.40
N THR A 237 -6.52 15.94 8.64
CA THR A 237 -6.91 17.10 7.85
C THR A 237 -7.86 16.67 6.73
N ARG A 238 -8.96 17.41 6.55
CA ARG A 238 -9.96 17.09 5.51
C ARG A 238 -9.32 17.17 4.12
N VAL A 239 -9.67 16.23 3.24
CA VAL A 239 -9.17 16.19 1.85
C VAL A 239 -10.31 16.41 0.87
N LEU A 240 -10.10 17.25 -0.14
CA LEU A 240 -11.00 17.44 -1.28
C LEU A 240 -10.23 17.26 -2.60
N MET A 241 -10.84 16.52 -3.53
CA MET A 241 -10.32 16.35 -4.89
C MET A 241 -10.70 17.56 -5.75
N VAL A 242 -9.74 18.14 -6.49
CA VAL A 242 -9.99 19.28 -7.37
C VAL A 242 -9.84 18.85 -8.83
N ARG A 243 -10.86 19.13 -9.65
CA ARG A 243 -10.88 18.82 -11.08
C ARG A 243 -10.01 19.80 -11.85
N GLU A 244 -9.54 19.33 -13.01
CA GLU A 244 -8.89 20.21 -13.98
C GLU A 244 -9.81 21.40 -14.31
N GLY A 245 -9.25 22.60 -14.34
CA GLY A 245 -9.98 23.85 -14.57
C GLY A 245 -10.64 24.49 -13.34
N ASP A 246 -10.78 23.77 -12.21
CA ASP A 246 -11.45 24.29 -11.02
C ASP A 246 -10.51 24.93 -9.99
N TRP A 247 -9.20 24.84 -10.20
CA TRP A 247 -8.17 25.26 -9.26
C TRP A 247 -8.30 26.72 -8.81
N SER A 248 -8.33 27.66 -9.75
CA SER A 248 -8.47 29.09 -9.41
C SER A 248 -9.72 29.35 -8.58
N THR A 249 -10.85 28.72 -8.92
CA THR A 249 -12.09 28.86 -8.17
C THR A 249 -11.99 28.25 -6.77
N ALA A 250 -11.36 27.08 -6.64
CA ALA A 250 -11.19 26.38 -5.37
C ALA A 250 -10.36 27.18 -4.36
N VAL A 251 -9.22 27.73 -4.77
CA VAL A 251 -8.38 28.53 -3.86
C VAL A 251 -9.02 29.89 -3.53
N GLN A 252 -9.70 30.54 -4.47
CA GLN A 252 -10.42 31.78 -4.17
C GLN A 252 -11.60 31.53 -3.21
N TRP A 253 -12.32 30.42 -3.36
CA TRP A 253 -13.37 30.01 -2.42
C TRP A 253 -12.80 29.84 -1.00
N ALA A 254 -11.69 29.11 -0.87
CA ALA A 254 -11.06 28.88 0.42
C ALA A 254 -10.58 30.19 1.07
N LYS A 255 -9.95 31.07 0.28
CA LYS A 255 -9.49 32.40 0.71
C LYS A 255 -10.65 33.27 1.22
N ASN A 256 -11.75 33.33 0.47
CA ASN A 256 -12.95 34.09 0.85
C ASN A 256 -13.60 33.55 2.14
N LYS A 257 -13.54 32.24 2.35
CA LYS A 257 -14.02 31.56 3.57
C LYS A 257 -13.00 31.57 4.71
N LYS A 258 -11.80 32.12 4.51
CA LYS A 258 -10.67 32.10 5.46
C LYS A 258 -10.28 30.68 5.90
N ILE A 259 -10.41 29.71 5.00
CA ILE A 259 -10.00 28.32 5.21
C ILE A 259 -8.51 28.22 4.87
N ARG A 260 -7.71 27.71 5.80
CA ARG A 260 -6.26 27.53 5.61
C ARG A 260 -6.01 26.25 4.83
N VAL A 261 -5.70 26.41 3.54
CA VAL A 261 -5.59 25.29 2.60
C VAL A 261 -4.14 24.93 2.29
N GLY A 262 -3.85 23.63 2.31
CA GLY A 262 -2.69 23.05 1.64
C GLY A 262 -3.05 22.44 0.29
N VAL A 263 -2.09 22.38 -0.62
CA VAL A 263 -2.28 21.80 -1.96
C VAL A 263 -1.28 20.69 -2.23
N ILE A 264 -1.75 19.56 -2.78
CA ILE A 264 -0.93 18.50 -3.34
C ILE A 264 -1.20 18.43 -4.85
N ALA A 265 -0.22 18.81 -5.67
CA ALA A 265 -0.41 18.87 -7.11
C ALA A 265 0.91 18.81 -7.89
N SER A 266 0.79 18.70 -9.22
CA SER A 266 1.89 18.80 -10.16
C SER A 266 2.53 20.20 -10.16
N PRO A 267 3.76 20.36 -10.70
CA PRO A 267 4.43 21.64 -10.76
C PRO A 267 3.59 22.76 -11.39
N GLU A 268 2.90 22.48 -12.50
CA GLU A 268 2.07 23.47 -13.20
C GLU A 268 0.96 24.05 -12.31
N ILE A 269 0.24 23.19 -11.61
CA ILE A 269 -0.83 23.60 -10.69
C ILE A 269 -0.25 24.24 -9.43
N ALA A 270 0.83 23.66 -8.90
CA ALA A 270 1.51 24.19 -7.71
C ALA A 270 1.94 25.65 -7.93
N ASP A 271 2.56 25.95 -9.07
CA ASP A 271 2.95 27.32 -9.41
C ASP A 271 1.77 28.24 -9.65
N GLN A 272 0.65 27.73 -10.19
CA GLN A 272 -0.59 28.50 -10.35
C GLN A 272 -1.18 28.96 -9.00
N VAL A 273 -1.10 28.14 -7.94
CA VAL A 273 -1.88 28.36 -6.70
C VAL A 273 -1.03 28.66 -5.45
N ARG A 274 0.29 28.53 -5.52
CA ARG A 274 1.21 28.67 -4.36
C ARG A 274 1.10 30.00 -3.61
N THR A 275 0.75 31.09 -4.28
CA THR A 275 0.63 32.42 -3.66
C THR A 275 -0.66 32.60 -2.87
N ASP A 276 -1.68 31.78 -3.13
CA ASP A 276 -3.00 31.83 -2.50
C ASP A 276 -3.23 30.68 -1.50
N THR A 277 -2.19 29.89 -1.18
CA THR A 277 -2.27 28.69 -0.34
C THR A 277 -1.27 28.76 0.82
N ALA A 278 -1.57 28.05 1.90
CA ALA A 278 -0.74 28.08 3.11
C ALA A 278 0.48 27.15 3.03
N ALA A 279 0.36 26.06 2.27
CA ALA A 279 1.43 25.10 2.05
C ALA A 279 1.18 24.36 0.73
N VAL A 280 2.27 23.97 0.05
CA VAL A 280 2.18 23.19 -1.19
C VAL A 280 3.14 22.02 -1.10
N TYR A 281 2.63 20.81 -1.34
CA TYR A 281 3.42 19.64 -1.68
C TYR A 281 3.37 19.46 -3.20
N MET A 282 4.51 19.70 -3.84
CA MET A 282 4.64 19.61 -5.29
C MET A 282 5.14 18.22 -5.69
N TYR A 283 4.48 17.57 -6.64
CA TYR A 283 5.01 16.36 -7.27
C TYR A 283 6.29 16.65 -8.06
N ASN A 284 7.07 15.61 -8.32
CA ASN A 284 8.35 15.75 -9.03
C ASN A 284 8.18 16.28 -10.47
N ASP A 285 7.08 15.92 -11.12
CA ASP A 285 6.71 16.33 -12.46
C ASP A 285 5.18 16.20 -12.65
N ASN A 286 4.67 16.43 -13.86
CA ASN A 286 3.24 16.38 -14.17
C ASN A 286 2.67 14.98 -14.39
N SER A 287 3.48 13.93 -14.34
CA SER A 287 3.05 12.55 -14.62
C SER A 287 2.20 11.94 -13.49
N VAL A 288 1.42 10.92 -13.84
CA VAL A 288 0.65 10.16 -12.85
C VAL A 288 1.57 9.28 -11.99
N GLU A 289 2.74 8.91 -12.50
CA GLU A 289 3.80 8.21 -11.79
C GLU A 289 4.36 9.05 -10.64
N ALA A 290 4.67 10.33 -10.91
CA ALA A 290 5.09 11.27 -9.87
C ALA A 290 3.98 11.50 -8.84
N ALA A 291 2.73 11.59 -9.28
CA ALA A 291 1.58 11.72 -8.40
C ALA A 291 1.37 10.49 -7.51
N ALA A 292 1.47 9.27 -8.07
CA ALA A 292 1.38 8.02 -7.31
C ALA A 292 2.51 7.89 -6.28
N LYS A 293 3.73 8.24 -6.66
CA LYS A 293 4.89 8.26 -5.77
C LYS A 293 4.72 9.29 -4.65
N GLY A 294 4.17 10.45 -4.97
CA GLY A 294 4.04 11.60 -4.08
C GLY A 294 2.81 11.60 -3.20
N LEU A 295 1.74 10.86 -3.54
CA LEU A 295 0.42 11.00 -2.89
C LEU A 295 0.49 10.84 -1.37
N PHE A 296 1.01 9.72 -0.87
CA PHE A 296 1.04 9.50 0.59
C PHE A 296 2.05 10.38 1.31
N ALA A 297 3.19 10.69 0.68
CA ALA A 297 4.17 11.61 1.24
C ALA A 297 3.58 13.03 1.37
N GLY A 298 2.84 13.49 0.36
CA GLY A 298 2.15 14.78 0.39
C GLY A 298 1.01 14.81 1.41
N LEU A 299 0.21 13.74 1.49
CA LEU A 299 -0.85 13.64 2.49
C LEU A 299 -0.27 13.69 3.91
N ARG A 300 0.85 12.99 4.17
CA ARG A 300 1.52 13.02 5.47
C ARG A 300 2.14 14.39 5.75
N GLY A 301 2.90 14.94 4.79
CA GLY A 301 3.60 16.21 4.95
C GLY A 301 2.65 17.39 5.19
N LEU A 302 1.44 17.35 4.62
CA LEU A 302 0.41 18.37 4.86
C LEU A 302 -0.52 18.05 6.04
N ASP A 303 -0.50 16.85 6.61
CA ASP A 303 -1.25 16.49 7.83
C ASP A 303 -0.50 16.88 9.12
N GLU A 304 0.66 17.53 9.00
CA GLU A 304 1.46 17.98 10.13
C GLU A 304 0.72 19.07 10.95
N PRO A 305 0.46 18.86 12.26
CA PRO A 305 -0.30 19.81 13.08
C PRO A 305 0.29 21.22 13.12
N THR A 306 1.61 21.34 12.93
CA THR A 306 2.32 22.63 12.92
C THR A 306 1.94 23.52 11.73
N LEU A 307 1.42 22.95 10.64
CA LEU A 307 0.92 23.71 9.49
C LEU A 307 -0.46 24.33 9.74
N GLY A 308 -1.22 23.75 10.67
CA GLY A 308 -2.56 24.21 11.09
C GLY A 308 -3.56 24.25 9.94
N LEU A 309 -3.47 23.33 8.97
CA LEU A 309 -4.35 23.31 7.81
C LEU A 309 -5.76 22.85 8.21
N ASP A 310 -6.77 23.50 7.64
CA ASP A 310 -8.18 23.09 7.77
C ASP A 310 -8.55 22.06 6.69
N LEU A 311 -7.88 22.14 5.54
CA LEU A 311 -8.25 21.45 4.32
C LEU A 311 -7.04 21.23 3.41
N ILE A 312 -7.00 20.10 2.73
CA ILE A 312 -6.03 19.76 1.68
C ILE A 312 -6.79 19.60 0.36
N PHE A 313 -6.39 20.35 -0.66
CA PHE A 313 -6.79 20.12 -2.03
C PHE A 313 -5.78 19.22 -2.74
N VAL A 314 -6.28 18.23 -3.49
CA VAL A 314 -5.43 17.27 -4.21
C VAL A 314 -5.86 17.16 -5.66
N GLN A 315 -4.88 17.18 -6.56
CA GLN A 315 -5.09 17.00 -8.00
C GLN A 315 -5.65 15.62 -8.35
N VAL A 316 -6.58 15.58 -9.30
CA VAL A 316 -7.06 14.33 -9.91
C VAL A 316 -6.35 14.03 -11.23
N TYR A 317 -6.33 12.75 -11.59
CA TYR A 317 -5.78 12.26 -12.85
C TYR A 317 -6.81 11.36 -13.56
N PRO A 318 -6.71 11.16 -14.89
CA PRO A 318 -7.53 10.19 -15.61
C PRO A 318 -7.45 8.78 -15.01
N GLU A 319 -8.57 8.05 -14.96
CA GLU A 319 -8.66 6.69 -14.43
C GLU A 319 -8.26 5.65 -15.47
N THR A 320 -7.03 5.75 -15.98
CA THR A 320 -6.42 4.84 -16.95
C THR A 320 -5.03 4.42 -16.46
N GLY A 321 -4.62 3.19 -16.75
CA GLY A 321 -3.32 2.65 -16.30
C GLY A 321 -3.09 2.83 -14.79
N LEU A 322 -1.96 3.43 -14.41
CA LEU A 322 -1.61 3.76 -13.02
C LEU A 322 -2.57 4.79 -12.37
N GLY A 323 -3.24 5.61 -13.16
CA GLY A 323 -4.27 6.55 -12.70
C GLY A 323 -5.42 5.87 -11.98
N ASN A 324 -5.77 4.63 -12.35
CA ASN A 324 -6.72 3.81 -11.59
C ASN A 324 -6.26 3.56 -10.15
N ALA A 325 -4.97 3.25 -9.96
CA ALA A 325 -4.41 3.03 -8.63
C ALA A 325 -4.36 4.34 -7.83
N TYR A 326 -3.83 5.40 -8.42
CA TYR A 326 -3.78 6.74 -7.81
C TYR A 326 -5.17 7.21 -7.35
N MET A 327 -6.14 7.22 -8.27
CA MET A 327 -7.50 7.67 -7.99
C MET A 327 -8.21 6.77 -6.98
N ASN A 328 -7.96 5.45 -6.99
CA ASN A 328 -8.50 4.56 -5.96
C ASN A 328 -8.02 4.95 -4.55
N ARG A 329 -6.75 5.32 -4.38
CA ARG A 329 -6.21 5.77 -3.08
C ARG A 329 -6.73 7.16 -2.71
N LEU A 330 -6.71 8.09 -3.65
CA LEU A 330 -7.17 9.45 -3.43
C LEU A 330 -8.66 9.52 -3.08
N LYS A 331 -9.52 8.80 -3.81
CA LYS A 331 -10.97 8.72 -3.51
C LYS A 331 -11.22 8.20 -2.09
N LYS A 332 -10.43 7.23 -1.61
CA LYS A 332 -10.53 6.73 -0.23
C LYS A 332 -10.06 7.76 0.79
N ALA A 333 -8.94 8.44 0.54
CA ALA A 333 -8.42 9.50 1.40
C ALA A 333 -9.40 10.68 1.53
N ALA A 334 -10.03 11.07 0.42
CA ALA A 334 -11.00 12.17 0.34
C ALA A 334 -12.44 11.78 0.72
N GLY A 335 -12.73 10.50 1.01
CA GLY A 335 -14.09 10.02 1.23
C GLY A 335 -15.02 10.30 0.03
N GLN A 336 -14.48 10.21 -1.18
CA GLN A 336 -15.11 10.54 -2.47
C GLN A 336 -15.54 12.00 -2.65
N ASN A 337 -15.11 12.91 -1.78
CA ASN A 337 -15.50 14.31 -1.87
C ASN A 337 -14.65 15.07 -2.89
N TYR A 338 -15.33 15.76 -3.81
CA TYR A 338 -14.75 16.74 -4.71
C TYR A 338 -14.99 18.15 -4.19
N PHE A 339 -14.15 19.10 -4.59
CA PHE A 339 -14.51 20.50 -4.53
C PHE A 339 -15.70 20.74 -5.46
N GLU A 340 -16.73 21.40 -4.94
CA GLU A 340 -17.94 21.80 -5.67
C GLU A 340 -18.07 23.32 -5.55
N LYS A 341 -18.47 23.96 -6.66
CA LYS A 341 -18.49 25.41 -6.83
C LYS A 341 -19.63 26.10 -6.10
#